data_AF-A0A950Y996-F1
#
_entry.id   AF-A0A950Y996-F1
#
_cell.length_a   1.000
_cell.length_b   1.000
_cell.length_c   1.000
_cell.angle_alpha   90.00
_cell.angle_beta   90.00
_cell.angle_gamma   90.00
#
_symmetry.space_group_name_H-M   'P 1'
#
loop_
_entity.id
_entity.type
_entity.pdbx_description
1 polymer ?
#
loop_
_entity_poly.entity_id
_entity_poly.type
_entity_poly.pdbx_seq_one_letter_code
_entity_poly.pdbx_strand_id
1 'polypeptide(L)'
;MGAQAGARELGASVYELDPGAVGSPLHIHHANEELLLVLDGTVSLHGPKGTQLLRAGAVVAFPRGKAGAHSLVNRSDAPVRYLVVSTMNRPDVVEYPDTGATLVVLAEQWLAYPRGADADQKPVMVEAMRAAAERDR
;
A
#
# COMPACT_ATOMS: atom_id res chain seq x y z
N MET A 1 12.54 8.98 2.89
CA MET A 1 12.89 9.80 4.08
C MET A 1 13.10 8.96 5.33
N GLY A 2 12.22 8.02 5.70
CA GLY A 2 12.34 7.22 6.94
C GLY A 2 13.70 6.50 7.11
N ALA A 3 14.11 5.68 6.13
CA ALA A 3 15.41 5.00 6.19
C ALA A 3 16.60 5.98 6.20
N GLN A 4 16.50 7.08 5.44
CA GLN A 4 17.53 8.14 5.40
C GLN A 4 17.66 8.86 6.76
N ALA A 5 16.57 8.95 7.52
CA ALA A 5 16.54 9.46 8.89
C ALA A 5 16.98 8.42 9.95
N GLY A 6 17.37 7.20 9.53
CA GLY A 6 17.82 6.14 10.42
C GLY A 6 16.72 5.27 11.03
N ALA A 7 15.46 5.42 10.61
CA ALA A 7 14.38 4.55 11.04
C ALA A 7 14.57 3.12 10.47
N ARG A 8 14.31 2.12 11.32
CA ARG A 8 14.48 0.69 10.97
C ARG A 8 13.15 -0.03 10.78
N GLU A 9 12.16 0.33 11.57
CA GLU A 9 10.84 -0.32 11.57
C GLU A 9 9.78 0.52 10.86
N LEU A 10 10.06 1.82 10.66
CA LEU A 10 9.14 2.78 10.10
C LEU A 10 9.63 3.32 8.76
N GLY A 11 8.71 3.35 7.80
CA GLY A 11 8.78 4.15 6.60
C GLY A 11 8.19 5.52 6.88
N ALA A 12 8.76 6.54 6.27
CA ALA A 12 8.21 7.89 6.30
C ALA A 12 8.54 8.59 4.98
N SER A 13 7.54 9.23 4.40
CA SER A 13 7.65 9.97 3.15
C SER A 13 6.75 11.20 3.20
N VAL A 14 7.31 12.36 2.84
CA VAL A 14 6.54 13.58 2.61
C VAL A 14 6.25 13.66 1.12
N TYR A 15 4.98 13.86 0.79
CA TYR A 15 4.49 14.02 -0.58
C TYR A 15 4.00 15.45 -0.78
N GLU A 16 4.17 15.94 -2.00
CA GLU A 16 3.56 17.17 -2.49
C GLU A 16 2.83 16.81 -3.79
N LEU A 17 1.56 17.17 -3.88
CA LEU A 17 0.71 16.89 -5.04
C LEU A 17 0.15 18.19 -5.62
N ASP A 18 0.37 18.40 -6.90
CA ASP A 18 -0.29 19.46 -7.66
C ASP A 18 -1.81 19.22 -7.80
N PRO A 19 -2.60 20.27 -8.10
CA PRO A 19 -4.02 20.13 -8.45
C PRO A 19 -4.26 19.03 -9.49
N GLY A 20 -5.18 18.10 -9.18
CA GLY A 20 -5.54 16.96 -10.04
C GLY A 20 -4.63 15.74 -9.92
N ALA A 21 -3.49 15.83 -9.24
CA ALA A 21 -2.56 14.71 -9.10
C ALA A 21 -3.09 13.61 -8.16
N VAL A 22 -2.76 12.36 -8.49
CA VAL A 22 -3.06 11.17 -7.69
C VAL A 22 -1.84 10.83 -6.85
N GLY A 23 -2.01 10.78 -5.53
CA GLY A 23 -0.96 10.41 -4.58
C GLY A 23 -0.82 8.91 -4.43
N SER A 24 -1.94 8.19 -4.43
CA SER A 24 -1.96 6.73 -4.39
C SER A 24 -3.21 6.18 -5.08
N PRO A 25 -3.12 5.02 -5.76
CA PRO A 25 -4.31 4.27 -6.18
C PRO A 25 -5.06 3.73 -4.95
N LEU A 26 -6.30 3.25 -5.14
CA LEU A 26 -6.97 2.50 -4.06
C LEU A 26 -6.19 1.23 -3.78
N HIS A 27 -5.72 1.09 -2.55
CA HIS A 27 -4.89 -0.04 -2.17
C HIS A 27 -5.14 -0.47 -0.72
N ILE A 28 -4.75 -1.71 -0.41
CA ILE A 28 -4.90 -2.35 0.89
C ILE A 28 -3.60 -3.06 1.24
N HIS A 29 -3.00 -2.70 2.38
CA HIS A 29 -1.84 -3.42 2.94
C HIS A 29 -2.29 -4.54 3.87
N HIS A 30 -1.59 -5.68 3.86
CA HIS A 30 -1.90 -6.83 4.73
C HIS A 30 -0.91 -6.99 5.89
N ALA A 31 0.34 -6.59 5.72
CA ALA A 31 1.38 -6.65 6.76
C ALA A 31 1.64 -5.29 7.42
N ASN A 32 1.28 -4.19 6.76
CA ASN A 32 1.62 -2.84 7.20
C ASN A 32 0.40 -1.98 7.52
N GLU A 33 0.52 -1.23 8.61
CA GLU A 33 -0.40 -0.14 8.94
C GLU A 33 0.22 1.17 8.47
N GLU A 34 -0.61 2.10 8.00
CA GLU A 34 -0.19 3.43 7.61
C GLU A 34 -0.90 4.52 8.41
N LEU A 35 -0.26 5.68 8.51
CA LEU A 35 -0.77 6.89 9.12
C LEU A 35 -0.49 8.08 8.19
N LEU A 36 -1.53 8.84 7.86
CA LEU A 36 -1.41 10.09 7.14
C LEU A 36 -1.57 11.28 8.09
N LEU A 37 -0.73 12.29 7.89
CA LEU A 37 -0.87 13.64 8.46
C LEU A 37 -0.82 14.66 7.32
N VAL A 38 -1.90 15.44 7.15
CA VAL A 38 -1.87 16.57 6.21
C VAL A 38 -1.07 17.71 6.83
N LEU A 39 0.00 18.14 6.15
CA LEU A 39 0.88 19.20 6.62
C LEU A 39 0.38 20.57 6.17
N ASP A 40 -0.04 20.68 4.91
CA ASP A 40 -0.54 21.91 4.30
C ASP A 40 -1.50 21.59 3.15
N GLY A 41 -2.45 22.48 2.86
CA GLY A 41 -3.45 22.31 1.81
C GLY A 41 -4.61 21.35 2.16
N THR A 42 -5.28 20.82 1.13
CA THR A 42 -6.43 19.89 1.27
C THR A 42 -6.31 18.72 0.30
N VAL A 43 -6.44 17.48 0.80
CA VAL A 43 -6.43 16.25 -0.02
C VAL A 43 -7.77 15.52 0.08
N SER A 44 -8.23 14.92 -1.02
CA SER A 44 -9.37 14.01 -1.01
C SER A 44 -8.89 12.60 -0.70
N LEU A 45 -9.39 12.04 0.39
CA LEU A 45 -9.23 10.65 0.77
C LEU A 45 -10.47 9.87 0.32
N HIS A 46 -10.28 8.78 -0.43
CA HIS A 46 -11.34 7.81 -0.70
C HIS A 46 -11.04 6.51 0.03
N GLY A 47 -12.03 5.93 0.71
CA GLY A 47 -11.90 4.67 1.44
C GLY A 47 -13.26 4.07 1.84
N PRO A 48 -13.30 3.11 2.80
CA PRO A 48 -14.52 2.39 3.20
C PRO A 48 -15.67 3.27 3.68
N LYS A 49 -15.36 4.47 4.18
CA LYS A 49 -16.34 5.45 4.67
C LYS A 49 -16.77 6.44 3.58
N GLY A 50 -16.48 6.15 2.31
CA GLY A 50 -16.64 7.06 1.19
C GLY A 50 -15.53 8.10 1.10
N THR A 51 -15.80 9.18 0.36
CA THR A 51 -14.83 10.25 0.11
C THR A 51 -14.88 11.32 1.20
N GLN A 52 -13.72 11.71 1.70
CA GLN A 52 -13.53 12.73 2.74
C GLN A 52 -12.52 13.79 2.29
N LEU A 53 -12.75 15.04 2.67
CA LEU A 53 -11.78 16.12 2.48
C LEU A 53 -10.96 16.30 3.76
N LEU A 54 -9.65 16.09 3.67
CA LEU A 54 -8.72 16.24 4.76
C LEU A 54 -7.95 17.56 4.60
N ARG A 55 -7.99 18.41 5.62
CA ARG A 55 -7.27 19.70 5.65
C ARG A 55 -6.01 19.58 6.51
N ALA A 56 -5.13 20.56 6.42
CA ALA A 56 -3.95 20.68 7.28
C ALA A 56 -4.27 20.37 8.76
N GLY A 57 -3.44 19.54 9.38
CA GLY A 57 -3.61 19.03 10.75
C GLY A 57 -4.48 17.76 10.86
N ALA A 58 -5.17 17.33 9.80
CA ALA A 58 -5.91 16.08 9.83
C ALA A 58 -4.97 14.88 9.93
N VAL A 59 -5.31 13.94 10.81
CA VAL A 59 -4.60 12.67 11.02
C VAL A 59 -5.56 11.52 10.76
N VAL A 60 -5.15 10.57 9.92
CA VAL A 60 -5.95 9.39 9.58
C VAL A 60 -5.08 8.15 9.64
N ALA A 61 -5.54 7.13 10.35
CA ALA A 61 -4.91 5.81 10.38
C ALA A 61 -5.57 4.86 9.37
N PHE A 62 -4.74 4.05 8.73
CA PHE A 62 -5.11 3.03 7.76
C PHE A 62 -4.67 1.67 8.31
N PRO A 63 -5.52 0.99 9.11
CA PRO A 63 -5.19 -0.31 9.66
C PRO A 63 -5.06 -1.36 8.55
N ARG A 64 -4.39 -2.47 8.85
CA ARG A 64 -4.24 -3.58 7.91
C ARG A 64 -5.58 -4.09 7.39
N GLY A 65 -5.58 -4.55 6.15
CA GLY A 65 -6.74 -5.14 5.48
C GLY A 65 -7.78 -4.10 5.05
N LYS A 66 -8.96 -4.60 4.64
CA LYS A 66 -10.00 -3.81 3.97
C LYS A 66 -10.44 -2.54 4.73
N ALA A 67 -10.32 -2.53 6.06
CA ALA A 67 -10.69 -1.37 6.87
C ALA A 67 -9.77 -0.15 6.66
N GLY A 68 -8.52 -0.36 6.26
CA GLY A 68 -7.58 0.71 5.89
C GLY A 68 -7.44 0.90 4.39
N ALA A 69 -8.35 0.36 3.57
CA ALA A 69 -8.33 0.64 2.13
C ALA A 69 -8.36 2.15 1.88
N HIS A 70 -7.45 2.67 1.08
CA HIS A 70 -7.44 4.10 0.81
C HIS A 70 -6.80 4.49 -0.53
N SER A 71 -7.23 5.64 -1.06
CA SER A 71 -6.56 6.36 -2.14
C SER A 71 -6.56 7.85 -1.85
N LEU A 72 -5.56 8.56 -2.38
CA LEU A 72 -5.39 10.00 -2.19
C LEU A 72 -5.33 10.71 -3.54
N VAL A 73 -6.14 11.75 -3.68
CA VAL A 73 -6.16 12.61 -4.87
C VAL A 73 -6.24 14.07 -4.43
N ASN A 74 -5.41 14.93 -5.00
CA ASN A 74 -5.59 16.36 -4.84
C ASN A 74 -6.70 16.84 -5.78
N ARG A 75 -7.91 17.06 -5.25
CA ARG A 75 -9.04 17.63 -6.01
C ARG A 75 -9.23 19.13 -5.78
N SER A 76 -8.30 19.77 -5.06
CA SER A 76 -8.31 21.21 -4.85
C SER A 76 -7.63 21.96 -6.01
N ASP A 77 -7.66 23.28 -5.96
CA ASP A 77 -7.05 24.20 -6.92
C ASP A 77 -5.64 24.68 -6.51
N ALA A 78 -5.12 24.18 -5.39
CA ALA A 78 -3.77 24.48 -4.89
C ALA A 78 -2.99 23.19 -4.57
N PRO A 79 -1.65 23.25 -4.49
CA PRO A 79 -0.84 22.12 -4.03
C PRO A 79 -1.21 21.67 -2.61
N VAL A 80 -1.03 20.37 -2.33
CA VAL A 80 -1.20 19.78 -0.99
C VAL A 80 0.05 19.04 -0.57
N ARG A 81 0.42 19.15 0.71
CA ARG A 81 1.56 18.46 1.30
C ARG A 81 1.12 17.58 2.46
N TYR A 82 1.54 16.33 2.47
CA TYR A 82 1.21 15.40 3.54
C TYR A 82 2.35 14.42 3.83
N LEU A 83 2.41 13.95 5.07
CA LEU A 83 3.31 12.90 5.53
C LEU A 83 2.52 11.58 5.56
N VAL A 84 3.12 10.51 5.04
CA VAL A 84 2.71 9.13 5.31
C VAL A 84 3.79 8.45 6.12
N VAL A 85 3.39 7.81 7.20
CA VAL A 85 4.22 6.93 8.03
C VAL A 85 3.65 5.52 7.92
N SER A 86 4.50 4.51 7.80
CA SER A 86 4.10 3.12 7.63
C SER A 86 4.99 2.22 8.48
N THR A 87 4.46 1.13 9.04
CA THR A 87 5.34 0.03 9.44
C THR A 87 6.00 -0.58 8.20
N MET A 88 7.18 -1.20 8.33
CA MET A 88 7.92 -1.77 7.20
C MET A 88 8.11 -3.29 7.30
N ASN A 89 7.07 -3.99 7.77
CA ASN A 89 7.05 -5.44 7.86
C ASN A 89 7.12 -6.06 6.46
N ARG A 90 7.89 -7.14 6.35
CA ARG A 90 8.03 -7.94 5.12
C ARG A 90 7.89 -9.43 5.42
N PRO A 91 7.32 -10.23 4.50
CA PRO A 91 6.71 -9.80 3.24
C PRO A 91 5.41 -9.00 3.47
N ASP A 92 5.08 -8.12 2.54
CA ASP A 92 3.78 -7.46 2.48
C ASP A 92 3.04 -7.86 1.19
N VAL A 93 1.72 -7.90 1.29
CA VAL A 93 0.82 -8.11 0.15
C VAL A 93 -0.06 -6.88 0.06
N VAL A 94 -0.08 -6.26 -1.11
CA VAL A 94 -0.87 -5.08 -1.40
C VAL A 94 -1.89 -5.40 -2.47
N GLU A 95 -3.17 -5.32 -2.13
CA GLU A 95 -4.25 -5.45 -3.12
C GLU A 95 -4.56 -4.09 -3.74
N TYR A 96 -4.86 -4.07 -5.03
CA TYR A 96 -5.42 -2.93 -5.75
C TYR A 96 -6.85 -3.27 -6.20
N PRO A 97 -7.89 -2.94 -5.42
CA PRO A 97 -9.27 -3.39 -5.68
C PRO A 97 -9.80 -3.05 -7.08
N ASP A 98 -9.50 -1.84 -7.57
CA ASP A 98 -10.01 -1.36 -8.87
C ASP A 98 -9.55 -2.24 -10.04
N THR A 99 -8.29 -2.68 -10.01
CA THR A 99 -7.70 -3.53 -11.07
C THR A 99 -7.75 -5.01 -10.72
N GLY A 100 -7.92 -5.35 -9.44
CA GLY A 100 -7.73 -6.69 -8.89
C GLY A 100 -6.29 -7.20 -8.97
N ALA A 101 -5.32 -6.32 -9.20
CA ALA A 101 -3.91 -6.67 -9.15
C ALA A 101 -3.45 -6.84 -7.70
N THR A 102 -2.46 -7.70 -7.49
CA THR A 102 -1.78 -7.90 -6.21
C THR A 102 -0.30 -7.62 -6.37
N LEU A 103 0.27 -6.83 -5.48
CA LEU A 103 1.70 -6.62 -5.37
C LEU A 103 2.22 -7.37 -4.13
N VAL A 104 3.22 -8.21 -4.32
CA VAL A 104 3.94 -8.87 -3.22
C VAL A 104 5.29 -8.18 -3.06
N VAL A 105 5.50 -7.58 -1.90
CA VAL A 105 6.74 -6.90 -1.53
C VAL A 105 7.54 -7.82 -0.62
N LEU A 106 8.56 -8.45 -1.19
CA LEU A 106 9.55 -9.24 -0.47
C LEU A 106 10.69 -8.32 0.02
N ALA A 107 11.74 -8.90 0.61
CA ALA A 107 12.90 -8.15 1.12
C ALA A 107 13.48 -7.17 0.08
N GLU A 108 13.88 -7.69 -1.08
CA GLU A 108 14.50 -6.89 -2.15
C GLU A 108 13.68 -6.90 -3.45
N GLN A 109 12.62 -7.70 -3.51
CA GLN A 109 11.86 -7.94 -4.74
C GLN A 109 10.43 -7.44 -4.62
N TRP A 110 9.94 -6.86 -5.71
CA TRP A 110 8.58 -6.37 -5.86
C TRP A 110 7.96 -7.12 -7.03
N LEU A 111 7.01 -8.02 -6.72
CA LEU A 111 6.39 -8.89 -7.70
C LEU A 111 4.94 -8.47 -7.89
N ALA A 112 4.58 -8.07 -9.11
CA ALA A 112 3.22 -7.68 -9.45
C ALA A 112 2.50 -8.83 -10.17
N TYR A 113 1.33 -9.18 -9.66
CA TYR A 113 0.45 -10.21 -10.20
C TYR A 113 -0.85 -9.55 -10.66
N PRO A 114 -1.10 -9.41 -11.97
CA PRO A 114 -2.35 -8.86 -12.46
C PRO A 114 -3.53 -9.79 -12.12
N ARG A 115 -4.75 -9.26 -12.21
CA ARG A 115 -5.97 -10.07 -12.09
C ARG A 115 -5.92 -11.24 -13.09
N GLY A 116 -6.21 -12.45 -12.64
CA GLY A 116 -6.19 -13.66 -13.47
C GLY A 116 -4.81 -14.33 -13.57
N ALA A 117 -3.78 -13.82 -12.87
CA ALA A 117 -2.49 -14.51 -12.73
C ALA A 117 -2.51 -15.61 -11.65
N ASP A 118 -3.66 -15.82 -11.00
CA ASP A 118 -3.88 -16.89 -10.04
C ASP A 118 -3.88 -18.26 -10.74
N ALA A 119 -2.96 -19.13 -10.33
CA ALA A 119 -2.96 -20.54 -10.67
C ALA A 119 -3.69 -21.33 -9.57
N ASP A 120 -4.32 -22.45 -9.93
CA ASP A 120 -4.83 -23.38 -8.92
C ASP A 120 -3.67 -23.80 -8.01
N GLN A 121 -3.85 -23.61 -6.71
CA GLN A 121 -2.84 -23.93 -5.70
C GLN A 121 -2.47 -25.42 -5.73
N LYS A 122 -3.43 -26.30 -6.05
CA LYS A 122 -3.23 -27.76 -5.98
C LYS A 122 -2.12 -28.24 -6.92
N PRO A 123 -2.13 -27.94 -8.23
CA PRO A 123 -1.02 -28.25 -9.13
C PRO A 123 0.35 -27.75 -8.63
N VAL A 124 0.43 -26.47 -8.23
CA VAL A 124 1.67 -25.85 -7.74
C VAL A 124 2.21 -26.60 -6.52
N MET A 125 1.33 -26.94 -5.58
CA MET A 125 1.71 -27.67 -4.36
C MET A 125 2.15 -29.10 -4.68
N VAL A 126 1.44 -29.81 -5.56
CA VAL A 126 1.81 -31.17 -5.95
C VAL A 126 3.19 -31.20 -6.61
N GLU A 127 3.48 -30.25 -7.50
CA GLU A 127 4.80 -30.12 -8.13
C GLU A 127 5.90 -29.88 -7.09
N ALA A 128 5.68 -28.95 -6.15
CA ALA A 128 6.64 -28.66 -5.09
C ALA A 128 6.91 -29.88 -4.19
N MET A 129 5.85 -30.65 -3.86
CA MET A 129 5.99 -31.89 -3.07
C MET A 129 6.75 -32.98 -3.82
N ARG A 130 6.54 -33.13 -5.14
CA ARG A 130 7.31 -34.07 -5.96
C ARG A 130 8.80 -33.71 -5.98
N ALA A 131 9.11 -32.45 -6.22
CA ALA A 131 10.49 -31.96 -6.18
C ALA A 131 11.14 -32.19 -4.80
N ALA A 132 10.37 -32.11 -3.71
CA ALA A 132 10.88 -32.46 -2.38
C ALA A 132 11.22 -33.96 -2.26
N ALA A 133 10.33 -34.86 -2.69
CA ALA A 133 10.54 -36.31 -2.64
C ALA A 133 11.66 -36.83 -3.57
N GLU A 134 12.10 -36.03 -4.53
CA GLU A 134 13.23 -36.34 -5.42
C GLU A 134 14.58 -35.88 -4.86
N ARG A 135 14.60 -34.85 -4.00
CA ARG A 135 15.84 -34.34 -3.39
C ARG A 135 16.49 -35.32 -2.43
N ASP A 136 15.72 -36.23 -1.85
CA ASP A 136 16.18 -37.20 -0.84
C ASP A 136 16.54 -38.57 -1.44
N ARG A 137 16.71 -38.66 -2.76
CA ARG A 137 17.07 -39.88 -3.51
C ARG A 137 18.47 -39.84 -4.10
#